data_AF-A0A954H007-F1
#
_entry.id   AF-A0A954H007-F1
#
_cell.length_a   1.000
_cell.length_b   1.000
_cell.length_c   1.000
_cell.angle_alpha   90.00
_cell.angle_beta   90.00
_cell.angle_gamma   90.00
#
_symmetry.space_group_name_H-M   'P 1'
#
loop_
_entity.id
_entity.type
_entity.pdbx_description
1 polymer ?
#
loop_
_entity_poly.entity_id
_entity_poly.type
_entity_poly.pdbx_seq_one_letter_code
_entity_poly.pdbx_strand_id
1 'polypeptide(L)'
;MPGRPLKPIHAHRTRNTHSHQHRHWRQLVAGCCLLGLALLGNSSANADEPTSSHTAPIENYINAQTTIIGWVDISQVDLKSLADFAQRHEISADALLHLSSAHEVLVQLGVRRIYWSGDLSDLSAGPGAFIVPLEQSKADSIRLALDIIVAEQVTAVVDGSAVLFGDAARVQELKQREKNPADKEFLAHVNALRQPHGLAVRLSSSMLSPLGAALPELLKGRDVHAQDAIDLLSHLKAVTWSTDLPPTSGQFRIMTDSSEDAALITDMANRLIAEELKSDAAPLRLMAEGNSAALKYGDSNPANEVLASLQKLATPARIRATSSRVMNSLKQLALAMHNFHASHNSFPPQSLSDENGNRLLSWRVLVLPYLDELELYEKFRLNEPWDSEHNKKLIPLMPAVFRNDPAVSDEQSEKGLTRFVAPLTQDSLFGHRGPGVAIGNMIDGTSNTLMLVQTTSEQAVIWTKPEDLTIDPTDPLASIISEKESGFHCCFADGSARLIPRTISTKTLNALLSFAGREVVDEEF
;
A
#
# COMPACT_ATOMS: atom_id res chain seq x y z
N MET A 1 20.03 69.29 13.75
CA MET A 1 20.34 68.27 12.74
C MET A 1 21.36 67.30 13.33
N PRO A 2 21.49 66.05 12.83
CA PRO A 2 20.51 65.24 12.07
C PRO A 2 19.58 64.51 13.09
N GLY A 3 18.75 63.51 12.79
CA GLY A 3 18.25 62.92 11.54
C GLY A 3 17.36 61.72 11.90
N ARG A 4 16.07 61.72 11.54
CA ARG A 4 15.15 60.62 11.91
C ARG A 4 15.39 59.40 11.01
N PRO A 5 15.58 58.18 11.56
CA PRO A 5 15.42 56.97 10.77
C PRO A 5 13.93 56.76 10.42
N LEU A 6 13.67 56.14 9.27
CA LEU A 6 12.34 55.90 8.71
C LEU A 6 11.66 54.69 9.37
N LYS A 7 10.32 54.69 9.44
CA LYS A 7 9.56 53.47 9.73
C LYS A 7 9.68 52.49 8.55
N PRO A 8 9.99 51.20 8.79
CA PRO A 8 9.72 50.15 7.82
C PRO A 8 8.20 50.02 7.58
N ILE A 9 7.81 49.69 6.36
CA ILE A 9 6.40 49.51 5.95
C ILE A 9 5.95 48.10 6.31
N HIS A 10 4.66 47.92 6.65
CA HIS A 10 4.07 46.60 6.85
C HIS A 10 4.14 45.76 5.57
N ALA A 11 4.93 44.69 5.59
CA ALA A 11 4.84 43.61 4.62
C ALA A 11 4.12 42.42 5.27
N HIS A 12 2.84 42.20 4.91
CA HIS A 12 2.14 40.97 5.28
C HIS A 12 2.82 39.77 4.62
N ARG A 13 3.61 39.02 5.39
CA ARG A 13 4.26 37.80 4.92
C ARG A 13 3.43 36.58 5.34
N THR A 14 2.33 36.35 4.63
CA THR A 14 1.54 35.12 4.74
C THR A 14 2.42 33.92 4.40
N ARG A 15 2.81 33.15 5.43
CA ARG A 15 3.50 31.86 5.25
C ARG A 15 2.50 30.82 4.77
N ASN A 16 2.34 30.70 3.44
CA ASN A 16 1.69 29.53 2.85
C ASN A 16 2.43 28.26 3.28
N THR A 17 1.85 27.55 4.23
CA THR A 17 2.34 26.27 4.77
C THR A 17 1.42 25.12 4.30
N HIS A 18 1.00 25.21 3.04
CA HIS A 18 0.18 24.22 2.34
C HIS A 18 0.96 23.68 1.12
N SER A 19 1.65 22.55 1.29
CA SER A 19 2.30 21.83 0.18
C SER A 19 2.52 20.33 0.45
N HIS A 20 2.84 19.91 1.67
CA HIS A 20 3.37 18.56 1.91
C HIS A 20 2.35 17.43 2.20
N GLN A 21 1.08 17.71 2.51
CA GLN A 21 0.09 16.64 2.79
C GLN A 21 -0.57 16.02 1.54
N HIS A 22 -0.20 16.41 0.31
CA HIS A 22 -0.88 15.97 -0.92
C HIS A 22 -0.10 14.96 -1.82
N ARG A 23 1.15 14.59 -1.50
CA ARG A 23 1.97 13.74 -2.40
C ARG A 23 1.48 12.29 -2.52
N HIS A 24 1.34 11.59 -1.40
CA HIS A 24 1.26 10.10 -1.39
C HIS A 24 -0.06 9.53 -1.94
N TRP A 25 -1.14 10.31 -2.02
CA TRP A 25 -2.38 9.81 -2.62
C TRP A 25 -2.22 9.44 -4.10
N ARG A 26 -1.30 10.10 -4.82
CA ARG A 26 -1.00 9.81 -6.23
C ARG A 26 -0.72 8.31 -6.44
N GLN A 27 0.13 7.72 -5.60
CA GLN A 27 0.82 6.43 -5.80
C GLN A 27 -0.02 5.14 -5.76
N LEU A 28 -1.33 5.20 -5.52
CA LEU A 28 -2.18 3.99 -5.49
C LEU A 28 -3.45 4.07 -6.38
N VAL A 29 -3.58 5.12 -7.20
CA VAL A 29 -4.45 5.13 -8.40
C VAL A 29 -3.65 5.46 -9.66
N ALA A 30 -2.71 6.39 -9.54
CA ALA A 30 -1.38 6.14 -10.08
C ALA A 30 -0.71 5.04 -9.21
N GLY A 31 -1.44 3.93 -9.01
CA GLY A 31 -1.05 2.61 -8.54
C GLY A 31 -1.40 1.72 -9.70
N CYS A 32 -2.70 1.50 -9.98
CA CYS A 32 -3.12 0.94 -11.28
C CYS A 32 -2.48 1.67 -12.50
N CYS A 33 -2.24 2.99 -12.41
CA CYS A 33 -1.50 3.77 -13.43
C CYS A 33 -0.01 4.08 -13.10
N LEU A 34 0.55 3.70 -11.94
CA LEU A 34 2.02 3.58 -11.77
C LEU A 34 2.51 2.13 -11.88
N LEU A 35 1.65 1.14 -11.99
CA LEU A 35 2.02 -0.26 -12.21
C LEU A 35 2.38 -0.56 -13.67
N GLY A 36 2.42 0.48 -14.51
CA GLY A 36 3.21 0.54 -15.76
C GLY A 36 4.27 1.65 -15.77
N LEU A 37 4.25 2.62 -14.83
CA LEU A 37 5.10 3.82 -14.84
C LEU A 37 6.23 3.81 -13.79
N ALA A 38 6.03 3.20 -12.62
CA ALA A 38 7.07 2.93 -11.62
C ALA A 38 8.03 1.80 -12.05
N LEU A 39 7.71 1.12 -13.15
CA LEU A 39 8.54 0.08 -13.76
C LEU A 39 9.67 0.64 -14.62
N LEU A 40 9.57 1.92 -15.01
CA LEU A 40 10.72 2.68 -15.52
C LEU A 40 11.53 3.26 -14.36
N GLY A 41 11.86 2.37 -13.41
CA GLY A 41 12.97 2.52 -12.48
C GLY A 41 14.27 1.87 -12.99
N ASN A 42 14.20 0.94 -13.97
CA ASN A 42 15.33 0.35 -14.69
C ASN A 42 14.91 -0.28 -16.05
N SER A 43 15.76 -0.17 -17.09
CA SER A 43 15.65 -0.74 -18.47
C SER A 43 14.63 -0.15 -19.50
N SER A 44 14.90 -0.32 -20.81
CA SER A 44 14.39 0.55 -21.91
C SER A 44 14.67 0.06 -23.39
N ALA A 45 14.10 0.72 -24.44
CA ALA A 45 13.83 0.35 -25.90
C ALA A 45 12.76 -0.74 -26.25
N ASN A 46 11.75 -0.81 -27.18
CA ASN A 46 10.94 -0.28 -28.37
C ASN A 46 11.29 -0.45 -29.86
N ALA A 47 10.21 -0.73 -30.62
CA ALA A 47 9.81 -0.29 -31.98
C ALA A 47 9.93 -1.35 -33.10
N ASP A 48 9.74 -1.10 -34.39
CA ASP A 48 8.44 -0.71 -34.94
C ASP A 48 8.00 -1.80 -35.96
N GLU A 49 6.78 -1.74 -36.51
CA GLU A 49 6.07 -2.94 -37.00
C GLU A 49 6.30 -3.28 -38.51
N PRO A 50 6.14 -4.56 -38.98
CA PRO A 50 4.79 -5.15 -39.10
C PRO A 50 4.67 -6.70 -38.96
N THR A 51 3.46 -7.13 -38.58
CA THR A 51 2.80 -8.39 -39.01
C THR A 51 3.66 -9.66 -39.23
N SER A 52 4.28 -10.21 -38.19
CA SER A 52 4.63 -11.65 -38.14
C SER A 52 4.54 -12.20 -36.70
N SER A 53 4.44 -13.53 -36.57
CA SER A 53 4.13 -14.20 -35.30
C SER A 53 5.30 -14.20 -34.31
N HIS A 54 5.26 -13.33 -33.31
CA HIS A 54 6.13 -13.38 -32.12
C HIS A 54 5.41 -13.85 -30.84
N THR A 55 4.49 -14.80 -31.00
CA THR A 55 4.11 -15.74 -29.92
C THR A 55 5.17 -16.84 -29.80
N ALA A 56 5.98 -16.95 -28.74
CA ALA A 56 6.30 -16.01 -27.67
C ALA A 56 7.59 -16.48 -26.94
N PRO A 57 8.21 -15.62 -26.11
CA PRO A 57 9.02 -16.08 -24.98
C PRO A 57 8.22 -16.08 -23.67
N ILE A 58 7.36 -15.07 -23.43
CA ILE A 58 6.61 -14.87 -22.18
C ILE A 58 5.71 -16.07 -21.80
N GLU A 59 5.17 -16.78 -22.80
CA GLU A 59 4.40 -18.03 -22.62
C GLU A 59 5.18 -19.14 -21.90
N ASN A 60 6.52 -19.14 -21.96
CA ASN A 60 7.35 -20.13 -21.27
C ASN A 60 7.62 -19.80 -19.79
N TYR A 61 7.22 -18.60 -19.33
CA TYR A 61 7.49 -18.07 -17.99
C TYR A 61 6.21 -17.82 -17.17
N ILE A 62 5.05 -18.03 -17.80
CA ILE A 62 3.72 -18.01 -17.19
C ILE A 62 3.37 -19.42 -16.73
N ASN A 63 2.76 -19.51 -15.55
CA ASN A 63 2.23 -20.73 -14.95
C ASN A 63 0.82 -20.50 -14.39
N ALA A 64 0.19 -21.55 -13.85
CA ALA A 64 -1.14 -21.47 -13.24
C ALA A 64 -1.23 -20.47 -12.07
N GLN A 65 -0.11 -20.07 -11.47
CA GLN A 65 0.00 -19.13 -10.35
C GLN A 65 0.24 -17.67 -10.78
N THR A 66 0.60 -17.41 -12.05
CA THR A 66 0.94 -16.06 -12.53
C THR A 66 -0.30 -15.16 -12.48
N THR A 67 -0.30 -14.14 -11.64
CA THR A 67 -1.45 -13.24 -11.44
C THR A 67 -1.29 -11.94 -12.22
N ILE A 68 -0.05 -11.56 -12.54
CA ILE A 68 0.29 -10.38 -13.33
C ILE A 68 1.20 -10.76 -14.48
N ILE A 69 0.88 -10.21 -15.64
CA ILE A 69 1.83 -9.95 -16.72
C ILE A 69 1.84 -8.45 -16.91
N GLY A 70 2.99 -7.89 -17.27
CA GLY A 70 2.96 -6.64 -17.99
C GLY A 70 4.09 -6.54 -18.98
N TRP A 71 4.02 -5.52 -19.81
CA TRP A 71 4.97 -5.27 -20.87
C TRP A 71 5.18 -3.77 -21.00
N VAL A 72 6.42 -3.45 -21.36
CA VAL A 72 6.76 -2.15 -21.90
C VAL A 72 7.47 -2.46 -23.22
N ASP A 73 6.94 -1.99 -24.34
CA ASP A 73 7.72 -1.68 -25.54
C ASP A 73 8.34 -0.29 -25.26
N ILE A 74 9.62 0.08 -25.44
CA ILE A 74 10.29 1.10 -24.57
C ILE A 74 11.27 2.31 -25.00
N SER A 75 11.51 3.15 -26.05
CA SER A 75 11.30 3.71 -27.43
C SER A 75 10.07 4.42 -28.05
N GLN A 76 8.83 3.92 -28.00
CA GLN A 76 7.65 4.82 -28.10
C GLN A 76 7.48 5.56 -26.76
N VAL A 77 8.24 5.11 -25.75
CA VAL A 77 8.83 5.98 -24.74
C VAL A 77 9.71 7.02 -25.42
N ASP A 78 9.12 8.18 -25.70
CA ASP A 78 9.86 9.42 -25.77
C ASP A 78 10.47 9.68 -24.38
N LEU A 79 11.73 9.29 -24.19
CA LEU A 79 12.47 9.46 -22.95
C LEU A 79 12.47 10.92 -22.46
N LYS A 80 12.41 11.90 -23.37
CA LYS A 80 12.38 13.31 -23.03
C LYS A 80 11.02 13.71 -22.49
N SER A 81 9.93 13.37 -23.20
CA SER A 81 8.57 13.62 -22.71
C SER A 81 8.25 12.83 -21.44
N LEU A 82 8.83 11.64 -21.27
CA LEU A 82 8.76 10.86 -20.04
C LEU A 82 9.53 11.53 -18.89
N ALA A 83 10.73 12.06 -19.12
CA ALA A 83 11.49 12.79 -18.11
C ALA A 83 10.77 14.09 -17.68
N ASP A 84 10.23 14.83 -18.64
CA ASP A 84 9.35 15.99 -18.41
C ASP A 84 8.12 15.61 -17.56
N PHE A 85 7.48 14.48 -17.86
CA PHE A 85 6.34 13.95 -17.10
C PHE A 85 6.75 13.55 -15.68
N ALA A 86 7.83 12.79 -15.53
CA ALA A 86 8.39 12.35 -14.25
C ALA A 86 8.72 13.55 -13.35
N GLN A 87 9.34 14.60 -13.89
CA GLN A 87 9.63 15.83 -13.16
C GLN A 87 8.36 16.54 -12.67
N ARG A 88 7.32 16.64 -13.51
CA ARG A 88 6.00 17.23 -13.14
C ARG A 88 5.27 16.41 -12.06
N HIS A 89 5.50 15.11 -12.02
CA HIS A 89 4.90 14.18 -11.06
C HIS A 89 5.78 13.87 -9.83
N GLU A 90 6.93 14.53 -9.70
CA GLU A 90 7.86 14.45 -8.57
C GLU A 90 8.55 13.08 -8.39
N ILE A 91 8.75 12.37 -9.51
CA ILE A 91 9.52 11.12 -9.61
C ILE A 91 11.03 11.45 -9.66
N SER A 92 11.88 10.60 -9.09
CA SER A 92 13.33 10.86 -8.98
C SER A 92 14.02 10.97 -10.35
N ALA A 93 14.93 11.95 -10.47
CA ALA A 93 15.66 12.22 -11.71
C ALA A 93 16.80 11.22 -12.00
N ASP A 94 17.41 10.65 -10.96
CA ASP A 94 18.62 9.82 -11.11
C ASP A 94 18.37 8.52 -11.88
N ALA A 95 17.16 7.93 -11.73
CA ALA A 95 16.75 6.75 -12.49
C ALA A 95 16.74 7.00 -14.02
N LEU A 96 16.31 8.20 -14.44
CA LEU A 96 16.16 8.56 -15.86
C LEU A 96 17.49 8.68 -16.61
N LEU A 97 18.56 9.06 -15.90
CA LEU A 97 19.90 9.16 -16.48
C LEU A 97 20.44 7.80 -16.91
N HIS A 98 20.39 6.80 -16.02
CA HIS A 98 20.80 5.43 -16.34
C HIS A 98 19.91 4.78 -17.41
N LEU A 99 18.60 5.04 -17.37
CA LEU A 99 17.64 4.57 -18.37
C LEU A 99 17.96 5.02 -19.81
N SER A 100 18.53 6.21 -19.99
CA SER A 100 18.82 6.76 -21.33
C SER A 100 19.94 6.01 -22.06
N SER A 101 21.04 5.71 -21.37
CA SER A 101 22.17 4.97 -21.95
C SER A 101 21.82 3.50 -22.16
N ALA A 102 21.02 2.92 -21.26
CA ALA A 102 20.49 1.57 -21.40
C ALA A 102 19.60 1.44 -22.65
N HIS A 103 18.74 2.44 -22.87
CA HIS A 103 17.78 2.49 -23.96
C HIS A 103 18.48 2.37 -25.31
N GLU A 104 19.37 3.32 -25.63
CA GLU A 104 19.99 3.41 -26.95
C GLU A 104 20.72 2.12 -27.37
N VAL A 105 21.42 1.47 -26.43
CA VAL A 105 22.09 0.18 -26.67
C VAL A 105 21.08 -0.93 -26.95
N LEU A 106 19.99 -1.01 -26.18
CA LEU A 106 18.96 -2.03 -26.36
C LEU A 106 18.16 -1.82 -27.66
N VAL A 107 17.89 -0.56 -28.08
CA VAL A 107 17.30 -0.28 -29.43
C VAL A 107 18.21 -0.84 -30.52
N GLN A 108 19.52 -0.54 -30.44
CA GLN A 108 20.49 -0.87 -31.49
C GLN A 108 20.72 -2.38 -31.63
N LEU A 109 20.63 -3.11 -30.52
CA LEU A 109 20.62 -4.58 -30.54
C LEU A 109 19.28 -5.16 -31.06
N GLY A 110 18.24 -4.35 -31.19
CA GLY A 110 16.93 -4.74 -31.70
C GLY A 110 16.00 -5.32 -30.63
N VAL A 111 16.24 -5.03 -29.35
CA VAL A 111 15.25 -5.27 -28.30
C VAL A 111 14.09 -4.30 -28.51
N ARG A 112 12.86 -4.83 -28.53
CA ARG A 112 11.64 -4.03 -28.74
C ARG A 112 10.72 -4.06 -27.52
N ARG A 113 10.54 -5.19 -26.84
CA ARG A 113 9.65 -5.28 -25.68
C ARG A 113 10.35 -5.94 -24.51
N ILE A 114 10.17 -5.43 -23.29
CA ILE A 114 10.48 -6.13 -22.05
C ILE A 114 9.18 -6.51 -21.38
N TYR A 115 9.13 -7.73 -20.86
CA TYR A 115 8.03 -8.25 -20.06
C TYR A 115 8.50 -8.49 -18.63
N TRP A 116 7.56 -8.55 -17.69
CA TRP A 116 7.72 -9.25 -16.42
C TRP A 116 6.47 -10.09 -16.15
N SER A 117 6.59 -11.11 -15.30
CA SER A 117 5.45 -11.94 -14.88
C SER A 117 5.60 -12.35 -13.42
N GLY A 118 4.50 -12.26 -12.67
CA GLY A 118 4.56 -12.31 -11.22
C GLY A 118 3.20 -12.47 -10.55
N ASP A 119 3.17 -12.14 -9.27
CA ASP A 119 2.03 -12.22 -8.38
C ASP A 119 1.68 -10.83 -7.79
N LEU A 120 0.60 -10.76 -7.01
CA LEU A 120 0.07 -9.48 -6.51
C LEU A 120 1.04 -8.73 -5.58
N SER A 121 2.07 -9.39 -5.04
CA SER A 121 3.09 -8.74 -4.21
C SER A 121 4.12 -7.94 -5.02
N ASP A 122 4.48 -8.36 -6.25
CA ASP A 122 5.39 -7.60 -7.14
C ASP A 122 4.82 -6.19 -7.47
N LEU A 123 3.50 -5.98 -7.33
CA LEU A 123 2.88 -4.66 -7.45
C LEU A 123 3.35 -3.66 -6.39
N SER A 124 3.83 -4.15 -5.24
CA SER A 124 4.29 -3.33 -4.12
C SER A 124 5.82 -3.30 -3.99
N ALA A 125 6.49 -4.42 -4.30
CA ALA A 125 7.95 -4.53 -4.26
C ALA A 125 8.65 -4.08 -5.56
N GLY A 126 7.92 -3.98 -6.68
CA GLY A 126 8.50 -3.97 -8.01
C GLY A 126 8.81 -5.40 -8.51
N PRO A 127 9.15 -5.56 -9.80
CA PRO A 127 9.41 -6.86 -10.39
C PRO A 127 10.79 -7.36 -9.98
N GLY A 128 10.86 -8.52 -9.32
CA GLY A 128 12.16 -9.14 -9.03
C GLY A 128 12.94 -9.53 -10.29
N ALA A 129 12.27 -9.83 -11.42
CA ALA A 129 12.94 -10.15 -12.68
C ALA A 129 12.11 -9.85 -13.93
N PHE A 130 12.83 -9.64 -15.04
CA PHE A 130 12.34 -9.26 -16.36
C PHE A 130 12.72 -10.30 -17.43
N ILE A 131 12.01 -10.26 -18.55
CA ILE A 131 12.11 -11.19 -19.68
C ILE A 131 12.27 -10.37 -20.97
N VAL A 132 13.39 -10.59 -21.69
CA VAL A 132 13.74 -9.92 -22.95
C VAL A 132 13.58 -10.91 -24.12
N PRO A 133 12.54 -10.80 -24.96
CA PRO A 133 12.43 -11.48 -26.25
C PRO A 133 13.62 -11.13 -27.15
N LEU A 134 14.26 -12.10 -27.80
CA LEU A 134 15.35 -11.84 -28.74
C LEU A 134 15.53 -12.91 -29.81
N GLU A 135 16.19 -12.52 -30.90
CA GLU A 135 16.79 -13.45 -31.85
C GLU A 135 18.04 -14.08 -31.24
N GLN A 136 18.15 -15.41 -31.29
CA GLN A 136 19.22 -16.17 -30.62
C GLN A 136 20.64 -15.74 -31.05
N SER A 137 20.78 -15.21 -32.27
CA SER A 137 22.03 -14.65 -32.83
C SER A 137 22.57 -13.42 -32.09
N LYS A 138 21.76 -12.78 -31.23
CA LYS A 138 22.12 -11.57 -30.46
C LYS A 138 22.10 -11.77 -28.95
N ALA A 139 21.82 -13.00 -28.49
CA ALA A 139 21.58 -13.32 -27.09
C ALA A 139 22.73 -12.86 -26.17
N ASP A 140 23.97 -13.21 -26.51
CA ASP A 140 25.15 -12.84 -25.71
C ASP A 140 25.46 -11.34 -25.73
N SER A 141 25.21 -10.65 -26.85
CA SER A 141 25.37 -9.20 -26.95
C SER A 141 24.38 -8.43 -26.08
N ILE A 142 23.13 -8.90 -26.02
CA ILE A 142 22.07 -8.34 -25.16
C ILE A 142 22.36 -8.67 -23.69
N ARG A 143 22.79 -9.90 -23.39
CA ARG A 143 23.20 -10.32 -22.05
C ARG A 143 24.37 -9.47 -21.53
N LEU A 144 25.39 -9.24 -22.36
CA LEU A 144 26.56 -8.42 -22.01
C LEU A 144 26.21 -6.93 -21.89
N ALA A 145 25.31 -6.40 -22.72
CA ALA A 145 24.81 -5.04 -22.55
C ALA A 145 24.11 -4.89 -21.19
N LEU A 146 23.25 -5.85 -20.81
CA LEU A 146 22.56 -5.84 -19.51
C LEU A 146 23.53 -5.99 -18.33
N ASP A 147 24.55 -6.85 -18.42
CA ASP A 147 25.64 -6.93 -17.42
C ASP A 147 26.37 -5.60 -17.19
N ILE A 148 26.49 -4.76 -18.23
CA ILE A 148 27.15 -3.45 -18.17
C ILE A 148 26.19 -2.35 -17.68
N ILE A 149 24.91 -2.48 -17.99
CA ILE A 149 23.86 -1.50 -17.66
C ILE A 149 23.44 -1.58 -16.19
N VAL A 150 23.39 -2.78 -15.59
CA VAL A 150 22.81 -2.98 -14.25
C VAL A 150 23.90 -3.22 -13.20
N ALA A 151 23.67 -2.72 -11.98
CA ALA A 151 24.63 -2.75 -10.87
C ALA A 151 24.95 -4.17 -10.34
N GLU A 152 25.99 -4.26 -9.51
CA GLU A 152 26.66 -5.48 -8.98
C GLU A 152 25.77 -6.54 -8.29
N GLN A 153 24.46 -6.33 -8.17
CA GLN A 153 23.51 -7.23 -7.50
C GLN A 153 22.49 -7.87 -8.47
N VAL A 154 22.58 -7.60 -9.78
CA VAL A 154 21.66 -8.16 -10.79
C VAL A 154 22.35 -9.22 -11.66
N THR A 155 21.59 -10.25 -12.01
CA THR A 155 22.03 -11.39 -12.82
C THR A 155 21.34 -11.37 -14.19
N ALA A 156 22.09 -11.45 -15.30
CA ALA A 156 21.54 -11.61 -16.66
C ALA A 156 21.93 -12.96 -17.29
N VAL A 157 20.91 -13.78 -17.63
CA VAL A 157 21.04 -15.17 -18.10
C VAL A 157 20.24 -15.40 -19.36
N VAL A 158 20.86 -16.03 -20.38
CA VAL A 158 20.15 -16.51 -21.57
C VAL A 158 19.36 -17.78 -21.23
N ASP A 159 18.08 -17.82 -21.60
CA ASP A 159 17.26 -19.03 -21.60
C ASP A 159 16.41 -19.12 -22.88
N GLY A 160 16.76 -20.06 -23.76
CA GLY A 160 16.10 -20.28 -25.04
C GLY A 160 16.14 -19.06 -25.96
N SER A 161 14.98 -18.47 -26.22
CA SER A 161 14.75 -17.28 -27.06
C SER A 161 14.62 -15.97 -26.24
N ALA A 162 15.08 -15.97 -24.99
CA ALA A 162 15.08 -14.79 -24.14
C ALA A 162 16.39 -14.61 -23.35
N VAL A 163 16.63 -13.37 -22.90
CA VAL A 163 17.46 -13.10 -21.72
C VAL A 163 16.53 -12.79 -20.55
N LEU A 164 16.75 -13.45 -19.42
CA LEU A 164 16.19 -13.12 -18.12
C LEU A 164 17.17 -12.21 -17.40
N PHE A 165 16.70 -11.11 -16.80
CA PHE A 165 17.54 -10.27 -15.95
C PHE A 165 16.80 -9.74 -14.71
N GLY A 166 17.50 -9.62 -13.59
CA GLY A 166 16.95 -9.13 -12.32
C GLY A 166 17.66 -9.70 -11.11
N ASP A 167 16.95 -9.75 -9.98
CA ASP A 167 17.36 -10.48 -8.78
C ASP A 167 17.68 -11.94 -9.11
N ALA A 168 18.76 -12.46 -8.51
CA ALA A 168 19.26 -13.79 -8.77
C ALA A 168 18.26 -14.89 -8.41
N ALA A 169 17.46 -14.72 -7.34
CA ALA A 169 16.48 -15.73 -6.94
C ALA A 169 15.26 -15.73 -7.88
N ARG A 170 14.68 -14.57 -8.21
CA ARG A 170 13.55 -14.46 -9.13
C ARG A 170 13.93 -14.84 -10.58
N VAL A 171 15.16 -14.57 -11.02
CA VAL A 171 15.68 -15.07 -12.32
C VAL A 171 15.80 -16.61 -12.33
N GLN A 172 16.29 -17.22 -11.25
CA GLN A 172 16.34 -18.69 -11.14
C GLN A 172 14.95 -19.30 -11.07
N GLU A 173 14.00 -18.67 -10.35
CA GLU A 173 12.61 -19.10 -10.33
C GLU A 173 11.98 -19.06 -11.73
N LEU A 174 12.08 -17.94 -12.45
CA LEU A 174 11.57 -17.82 -13.83
C LEU A 174 12.13 -18.93 -14.74
N LYS A 175 13.43 -19.24 -14.63
CA LYS A 175 14.08 -20.33 -15.40
C LYS A 175 13.60 -21.73 -15.00
N GLN A 176 13.14 -21.91 -13.76
CA GLN A 176 12.65 -23.18 -13.22
C GLN A 176 11.12 -23.35 -13.32
N ARG A 177 10.36 -22.30 -13.68
CA ARG A 177 8.90 -22.40 -13.90
C ARG A 177 8.59 -23.44 -14.97
N GLU A 178 7.55 -24.23 -14.72
CA GLU A 178 7.08 -25.27 -15.63
C GLU A 178 6.59 -24.63 -16.95
N LYS A 179 7.18 -25.04 -18.08
CA LYS A 179 6.97 -24.43 -19.40
C LYS A 179 5.66 -24.90 -20.04
N ASN A 180 4.55 -24.61 -19.36
CA ASN A 180 3.20 -25.02 -19.71
C ASN A 180 2.28 -23.78 -19.76
N PRO A 181 1.92 -23.28 -20.96
CA PRO A 181 1.02 -22.14 -21.11
C PRO A 181 -0.42 -22.56 -20.79
N ALA A 182 -0.70 -22.73 -19.50
CA ALA A 182 -1.96 -23.18 -18.94
C ALA A 182 -3.11 -22.16 -19.15
N ASP A 183 -2.78 -20.91 -19.41
CA ASP A 183 -3.73 -19.79 -19.52
C ASP A 183 -3.63 -19.07 -20.88
N LYS A 184 -3.89 -19.84 -21.94
CA LYS A 184 -3.88 -19.33 -23.34
C LYS A 184 -4.90 -18.22 -23.57
N GLU A 185 -5.97 -18.19 -22.78
CA GLU A 185 -7.01 -17.17 -22.87
C GLU A 185 -6.52 -15.82 -22.33
N PHE A 186 -5.96 -15.79 -21.11
CA PHE A 186 -5.34 -14.58 -20.56
C PHE A 186 -4.20 -14.06 -21.47
N LEU A 187 -3.39 -14.97 -22.02
CA LEU A 187 -2.35 -14.66 -23.01
C LEU A 187 -2.89 -14.07 -24.32
N ALA A 188 -3.94 -14.66 -24.89
CA ALA A 188 -4.58 -14.12 -26.09
C ALA A 188 -5.15 -12.71 -25.84
N HIS A 189 -5.68 -12.46 -24.64
CA HIS A 189 -6.16 -11.14 -24.24
C HIS A 189 -5.05 -10.10 -24.08
N VAL A 190 -3.90 -10.46 -23.49
CA VAL A 190 -2.70 -9.60 -23.45
C VAL A 190 -2.22 -9.26 -24.87
N ASN A 191 -2.09 -10.28 -25.73
CA ASN A 191 -1.60 -10.12 -27.10
C ASN A 191 -2.57 -9.39 -28.04
N ALA A 192 -3.84 -9.19 -27.64
CA ALA A 192 -4.85 -8.44 -28.38
C ALA A 192 -4.88 -6.92 -28.05
N LEU A 193 -4.07 -6.45 -27.10
CA LEU A 193 -3.95 -5.04 -26.74
C LEU A 193 -3.04 -4.30 -27.73
N ARG A 194 -3.44 -3.10 -28.15
CA ARG A 194 -2.79 -2.36 -29.25
C ARG A 194 -1.77 -1.31 -28.79
N GLN A 195 -1.81 -0.89 -27.53
CA GLN A 195 -0.90 0.13 -27.01
C GLN A 195 0.47 -0.47 -26.66
N PRO A 196 1.58 0.27 -26.86
CA PRO A 196 2.93 -0.22 -26.65
C PRO A 196 3.24 -0.63 -25.19
N HIS A 197 2.52 -0.11 -24.20
CA HIS A 197 2.78 -0.41 -22.79
C HIS A 197 1.50 -0.90 -22.09
N GLY A 198 1.66 -1.70 -21.04
CA GLY A 198 0.54 -2.04 -20.18
C GLY A 198 0.81 -3.08 -19.11
N LEU A 199 -0.28 -3.34 -18.37
CA LEU A 199 -0.40 -4.27 -17.26
C LEU A 199 -1.66 -5.09 -17.48
N ALA A 200 -1.57 -6.40 -17.27
CA ALA A 200 -2.70 -7.30 -17.19
C ALA A 200 -2.68 -8.02 -15.85
N VAL A 201 -3.77 -7.89 -15.09
CA VAL A 201 -3.99 -8.57 -13.81
C VAL A 201 -5.08 -9.60 -14.03
N ARG A 202 -4.73 -10.88 -13.91
CA ARG A 202 -5.70 -11.98 -13.92
C ARG A 202 -6.42 -12.01 -12.58
N LEU A 203 -7.74 -12.11 -12.61
CA LEU A 203 -8.58 -12.16 -11.42
C LEU A 203 -8.97 -13.61 -11.14
N SER A 204 -8.75 -14.05 -9.91
CA SER A 204 -9.19 -15.35 -9.41
C SER A 204 -10.29 -15.17 -8.38
N SER A 205 -11.16 -16.18 -8.22
CA SER A 205 -12.16 -16.21 -7.16
C SER A 205 -11.55 -16.02 -5.76
N SER A 206 -10.33 -16.53 -5.53
CA SER A 206 -9.54 -16.30 -4.32
C SER A 206 -9.12 -14.84 -4.09
N MET A 207 -8.82 -14.07 -5.15
CA MET A 207 -8.50 -12.63 -5.05
C MET A 207 -9.77 -11.78 -4.85
N LEU A 208 -10.88 -12.20 -5.46
CA LEU A 208 -12.15 -11.47 -5.40
C LEU A 208 -12.98 -11.82 -4.16
N SER A 209 -12.72 -12.95 -3.49
CA SER A 209 -13.43 -13.34 -2.27
C SER A 209 -13.32 -12.30 -1.13
N PRO A 210 -12.13 -11.74 -0.79
CA PRO A 210 -12.05 -10.63 0.17
C PRO A 210 -12.79 -9.37 -0.29
N LEU A 211 -12.83 -9.11 -1.60
CA LEU A 211 -13.56 -7.98 -2.17
C LEU A 211 -15.08 -8.19 -2.02
N GLY A 212 -15.59 -9.37 -2.37
CA GLY A 212 -16.98 -9.79 -2.22
C GLY A 212 -17.45 -9.79 -0.76
N ALA A 213 -16.59 -10.18 0.18
CA ALA A 213 -16.86 -10.09 1.62
C ALA A 213 -16.93 -8.63 2.13
N ALA A 214 -16.12 -7.74 1.56
CA ALA A 214 -16.18 -6.30 1.86
C ALA A 214 -17.35 -5.58 1.17
N LEU A 215 -17.81 -6.07 0.02
CA LEU A 215 -18.75 -5.41 -0.88
C LEU A 215 -20.07 -4.94 -0.22
N PRO A 216 -20.71 -5.72 0.68
CA PRO A 216 -21.90 -5.26 1.41
C PRO A 216 -21.65 -3.99 2.24
N GLU A 217 -20.47 -3.83 2.86
CA GLU A 217 -20.06 -2.60 3.54
C GLU A 217 -19.52 -1.54 2.57
N LEU A 218 -19.08 -1.91 1.36
CA LEU A 218 -18.76 -0.94 0.30
C LEU A 218 -20.02 -0.25 -0.23
N LEU A 219 -21.11 -1.01 -0.37
CA LEU A 219 -22.40 -0.65 -0.97
C LEU A 219 -23.47 -0.25 0.05
N LYS A 220 -23.17 -0.29 1.35
CA LYS A 220 -24.09 0.04 2.46
C LYS A 220 -24.71 1.43 2.26
N GLY A 221 -26.04 1.48 2.15
CA GLY A 221 -26.78 2.70 1.84
C GLY A 221 -26.99 3.00 0.35
N ARG A 222 -26.65 2.06 -0.56
CA ARG A 222 -26.94 2.13 -2.00
C ARG A 222 -27.97 1.06 -2.40
N ASP A 223 -28.67 1.32 -3.49
CA ASP A 223 -29.71 0.43 -4.04
C ASP A 223 -29.11 -0.60 -4.99
N VAL A 224 -28.22 -1.45 -4.44
CA VAL A 224 -27.53 -2.55 -5.14
C VAL A 224 -27.56 -3.76 -4.21
N HIS A 225 -28.15 -4.89 -4.64
CA HIS A 225 -28.15 -6.07 -3.77
C HIS A 225 -26.75 -6.68 -3.67
N ALA A 226 -26.40 -7.13 -2.46
CA ALA A 226 -25.14 -7.81 -2.19
C ALA A 226 -24.95 -9.06 -3.07
N GLN A 227 -26.05 -9.73 -3.45
CA GLN A 227 -26.03 -10.92 -4.30
C GLN A 227 -25.60 -10.57 -5.73
N ASP A 228 -26.29 -9.63 -6.40
CA ASP A 228 -25.96 -9.16 -7.76
C ASP A 228 -24.47 -8.82 -7.89
N ALA A 229 -23.93 -8.16 -6.86
CA ALA A 229 -22.56 -7.69 -6.85
C ALA A 229 -21.53 -8.78 -6.45
N ILE A 230 -21.94 -9.87 -5.80
CA ILE A 230 -21.11 -11.08 -5.60
C ILE A 230 -21.11 -11.93 -6.88
N ASP A 231 -22.26 -12.13 -7.51
CA ASP A 231 -22.41 -12.92 -8.74
C ASP A 231 -21.61 -12.27 -9.88
N LEU A 232 -21.69 -10.94 -10.01
CA LEU A 232 -20.90 -10.14 -10.95
C LEU A 232 -19.37 -10.32 -10.76
N LEU A 233 -18.87 -10.49 -9.53
CA LEU A 233 -17.45 -10.78 -9.30
C LEU A 233 -17.05 -12.18 -9.79
N SER A 234 -17.98 -13.14 -9.85
CA SER A 234 -17.67 -14.50 -10.34
C SER A 234 -17.40 -14.54 -11.86
N HIS A 235 -17.94 -13.57 -12.60
CA HIS A 235 -17.78 -13.43 -14.06
C HIS A 235 -16.51 -12.66 -14.48
N LEU A 236 -15.72 -12.16 -13.53
CA LEU A 236 -14.50 -11.40 -13.81
C LEU A 236 -13.30 -12.32 -14.10
N LYS A 237 -12.70 -12.19 -15.29
CA LYS A 237 -11.49 -12.94 -15.69
C LYS A 237 -10.20 -12.16 -15.48
N ALA A 238 -10.19 -10.88 -15.86
CA ALA A 238 -8.99 -10.06 -15.85
C ALA A 238 -9.33 -8.56 -15.85
N VAL A 239 -8.34 -7.76 -15.48
CA VAL A 239 -8.32 -6.31 -15.68
C VAL A 239 -7.03 -5.96 -16.42
N THR A 240 -7.14 -5.21 -17.52
CA THR A 240 -6.00 -4.77 -18.31
C THR A 240 -5.97 -3.25 -18.42
N TRP A 241 -4.82 -2.63 -18.20
CA TRP A 241 -4.57 -1.23 -18.53
C TRP A 241 -3.46 -1.16 -19.57
N SER A 242 -3.68 -0.44 -20.67
CA SER A 242 -2.69 -0.29 -21.73
C SER A 242 -2.69 1.14 -22.27
N THR A 243 -1.50 1.71 -22.48
CA THR A 243 -1.26 3.16 -22.59
C THR A 243 -0.07 3.46 -23.50
N ASP A 244 0.08 4.73 -23.88
CA ASP A 244 1.36 5.33 -24.30
C ASP A 244 2.20 5.74 -23.07
N LEU A 245 3.50 5.99 -23.22
CA LEU A 245 4.39 6.51 -22.16
C LEU A 245 5.20 7.72 -22.68
N PRO A 246 5.03 8.92 -22.10
CA PRO A 246 4.10 9.27 -21.02
C PRO A 246 2.62 9.07 -21.44
N PRO A 247 1.70 8.84 -20.49
CA PRO A 247 0.31 8.51 -20.79
C PRO A 247 -0.46 9.67 -21.44
N THR A 248 -0.53 9.64 -22.76
CA THR A 248 -1.34 10.55 -23.61
C THR A 248 -2.67 9.93 -23.97
N SER A 249 -2.66 8.71 -24.50
CA SER A 249 -3.85 7.90 -24.77
C SER A 249 -3.75 6.53 -24.11
N GLY A 250 -4.88 5.82 -24.06
CA GLY A 250 -4.92 4.46 -23.52
C GLY A 250 -6.32 3.93 -23.27
N GLN A 251 -6.36 2.74 -22.71
CA GLN A 251 -7.59 2.07 -22.31
C GLN A 251 -7.40 1.30 -20.99
N PHE A 252 -8.42 1.35 -20.15
CA PHE A 252 -8.62 0.43 -19.04
C PHE A 252 -9.78 -0.50 -19.41
N ARG A 253 -9.65 -1.80 -19.18
CA ARG A 253 -10.63 -2.80 -19.58
C ARG A 253 -10.81 -3.85 -18.49
N ILE A 254 -12.07 -4.14 -18.16
CA ILE A 254 -12.50 -5.26 -17.32
C ILE A 254 -12.98 -6.36 -18.27
N MET A 255 -12.58 -7.61 -18.03
CA MET A 255 -12.81 -8.76 -18.93
C MET A 255 -13.75 -9.79 -18.30
N THR A 256 -14.70 -10.29 -19.08
CA THR A 256 -15.84 -11.09 -18.61
C THR A 256 -16.04 -12.39 -19.39
N ASP A 257 -16.84 -13.32 -18.86
CA ASP A 257 -17.29 -14.52 -19.58
C ASP A 257 -18.03 -14.19 -20.89
N SER A 258 -18.97 -13.25 -20.86
CA SER A 258 -19.82 -12.89 -22.00
C SER A 258 -19.95 -11.39 -22.22
N SER A 259 -20.52 -11.01 -23.37
CA SER A 259 -20.90 -9.63 -23.67
C SER A 259 -22.12 -9.12 -22.89
N GLU A 260 -22.91 -10.02 -22.29
CA GLU A 260 -24.04 -9.67 -21.42
C GLU A 260 -23.52 -9.21 -20.05
N ASP A 261 -22.58 -9.97 -19.47
CA ASP A 261 -21.83 -9.59 -18.27
C ASP A 261 -21.08 -8.26 -18.48
N ALA A 262 -20.47 -8.08 -19.66
CA ALA A 262 -19.77 -6.85 -20.03
C ALA A 262 -20.71 -5.63 -20.04
N ALA A 263 -21.95 -5.80 -20.48
CA ALA A 263 -22.97 -4.75 -20.45
C ALA A 263 -23.43 -4.45 -19.01
N LEU A 264 -23.68 -5.49 -18.20
CA LEU A 264 -24.06 -5.36 -16.79
C LEU A 264 -22.97 -4.63 -15.96
N ILE A 265 -21.72 -5.05 -16.11
CA ILE A 265 -20.56 -4.42 -15.45
C ILE A 265 -20.37 -2.99 -15.96
N THR A 266 -20.53 -2.74 -17.26
CA THR A 266 -20.47 -1.37 -17.82
C THR A 266 -21.50 -0.46 -17.17
N ASP A 267 -22.75 -0.90 -17.06
CA ASP A 267 -23.82 -0.08 -16.46
C ASP A 267 -23.59 0.15 -14.97
N MET A 268 -23.34 -0.91 -14.18
CA MET A 268 -23.09 -0.79 -12.75
C MET A 268 -21.86 0.07 -12.42
N ALA A 269 -20.76 -0.07 -13.17
CA ALA A 269 -19.60 0.78 -13.01
C ALA A 269 -19.93 2.26 -13.33
N ASN A 270 -20.65 2.52 -14.42
CA ASN A 270 -21.04 3.88 -14.79
C ASN A 270 -21.97 4.53 -13.73
N ARG A 271 -22.89 3.76 -13.12
CA ARG A 271 -23.72 4.24 -11.99
C ARG A 271 -22.86 4.65 -10.78
N LEU A 272 -22.00 3.74 -10.30
CA LEU A 272 -21.12 3.99 -9.16
C LEU A 272 -20.19 5.19 -9.39
N ILE A 273 -19.69 5.35 -10.62
CA ILE A 273 -18.86 6.49 -11.02
C ILE A 273 -19.65 7.81 -10.94
N ALA A 274 -20.89 7.83 -11.42
CA ALA A 274 -21.73 9.04 -11.41
C ALA A 274 -22.09 9.47 -9.98
N GLU A 275 -22.36 8.51 -9.08
CA GLU A 275 -22.61 8.77 -7.65
C GLU A 275 -21.40 9.39 -6.95
N GLU A 276 -20.20 8.85 -7.16
CA GLU A 276 -18.96 9.25 -6.49
C GLU A 276 -18.39 10.58 -7.03
N LEU A 277 -18.35 10.76 -8.36
CA LEU A 277 -17.73 11.95 -8.97
C LEU A 277 -18.60 13.20 -8.93
N LYS A 278 -19.92 13.04 -8.91
CA LYS A 278 -20.93 14.10 -9.08
C LYS A 278 -20.73 14.87 -10.40
N SER A 279 -21.43 16.00 -10.58
CA SER A 279 -21.49 16.78 -11.82
C SER A 279 -20.17 17.40 -12.29
N ASP A 280 -19.15 17.45 -11.42
CA ASP A 280 -18.04 18.39 -11.54
C ASP A 280 -16.75 17.75 -12.11
N ALA A 281 -16.89 16.57 -12.72
CA ALA A 281 -15.82 15.86 -13.43
C ALA A 281 -16.29 15.46 -14.83
N ALA A 282 -15.36 15.42 -15.79
CA ALA A 282 -15.60 14.75 -17.06
C ALA A 282 -16.04 13.30 -16.77
N PRO A 283 -17.23 12.86 -17.22
CA PRO A 283 -17.78 11.58 -16.78
C PRO A 283 -16.98 10.43 -17.35
N LEU A 284 -16.19 9.78 -16.50
CA LEU A 284 -15.53 8.51 -16.82
C LEU A 284 -16.61 7.52 -17.26
N ARG A 285 -16.62 7.16 -18.54
CA ARG A 285 -17.63 6.28 -19.10
C ARG A 285 -17.00 5.02 -19.66
N LEU A 286 -17.33 3.89 -19.05
CA LEU A 286 -17.07 2.58 -19.61
C LEU A 286 -18.07 2.33 -20.75
N MET A 287 -17.62 1.60 -21.77
CA MET A 287 -18.41 1.11 -22.89
C MET A 287 -18.27 -0.41 -22.96
N ALA A 288 -19.36 -1.13 -23.27
CA ALA A 288 -19.29 -2.56 -23.54
C ALA A 288 -18.69 -2.80 -24.93
N GLU A 289 -17.60 -3.56 -25.00
CA GLU A 289 -16.85 -3.90 -26.21
C GLU A 289 -16.60 -5.41 -26.25
N GLY A 290 -17.53 -6.16 -26.85
CA GLY A 290 -17.52 -7.63 -26.78
C GLY A 290 -17.64 -8.10 -25.33
N ASN A 291 -16.85 -9.10 -24.94
CA ASN A 291 -16.78 -9.63 -23.57
C ASN A 291 -15.90 -8.75 -22.66
N SER A 292 -16.09 -7.43 -22.73
CA SER A 292 -15.32 -6.49 -21.91
C SER A 292 -16.00 -5.14 -21.68
N ALA A 293 -15.79 -4.56 -20.49
CA ALA A 293 -16.19 -3.19 -20.16
C ALA A 293 -14.95 -2.28 -20.23
N ALA A 294 -14.91 -1.34 -21.17
CA ALA A 294 -13.71 -0.56 -21.51
C ALA A 294 -13.89 0.95 -21.33
N LEU A 295 -12.98 1.58 -20.60
CA LEU A 295 -12.81 3.03 -20.46
C LEU A 295 -11.63 3.47 -21.34
N LYS A 296 -11.86 4.41 -22.27
CA LYS A 296 -10.83 4.94 -23.18
C LYS A 296 -10.51 6.41 -22.92
N TYR A 297 -9.25 6.77 -23.05
CA TYR A 297 -8.73 8.12 -22.85
C TYR A 297 -7.72 8.53 -23.94
N GLY A 298 -7.56 9.83 -24.13
CA GLY A 298 -6.92 10.45 -25.30
C GLY A 298 -7.59 11.78 -25.65
N ASP A 299 -7.66 12.13 -26.92
CA ASP A 299 -8.13 13.46 -27.40
C ASP A 299 -9.52 13.89 -26.87
N SER A 300 -10.44 12.93 -26.70
CA SER A 300 -11.81 13.20 -26.21
C SER A 300 -11.97 13.15 -24.68
N ASN A 301 -10.97 12.64 -23.97
CA ASN A 301 -10.96 12.40 -22.52
C ASN A 301 -9.48 12.53 -22.07
N PRO A 302 -8.97 13.74 -21.79
CA PRO A 302 -7.55 13.95 -21.52
C PRO A 302 -7.05 13.07 -20.37
N ALA A 303 -5.90 12.40 -20.56
CA ALA A 303 -5.36 11.43 -19.60
C ALA A 303 -5.25 11.98 -18.16
N ASN A 304 -4.94 13.28 -18.02
CA ASN A 304 -4.88 13.96 -16.73
C ASN A 304 -6.24 14.03 -16.01
N GLU A 305 -7.33 14.30 -16.72
CA GLU A 305 -8.68 14.35 -16.16
C GLU A 305 -9.17 12.96 -15.77
N VAL A 306 -8.81 11.96 -16.59
CA VAL A 306 -9.12 10.56 -16.33
C VAL A 306 -8.38 10.05 -15.09
N LEU A 307 -7.07 10.33 -15.00
CA LEU A 307 -6.25 10.01 -13.84
C LEU A 307 -6.74 10.72 -12.56
N ALA A 308 -7.15 11.99 -12.65
CA ALA A 308 -7.70 12.74 -11.51
C ALA A 308 -9.06 12.20 -11.05
N SER A 309 -9.91 11.76 -11.99
CA SER A 309 -11.23 11.20 -11.68
C SER A 309 -11.13 9.79 -11.08
N LEU A 310 -10.26 8.94 -11.63
CA LEU A 310 -9.90 7.66 -11.00
C LEU A 310 -9.32 7.91 -9.60
N GLN A 311 -8.49 8.95 -9.42
CA GLN A 311 -7.88 9.27 -8.11
C GLN A 311 -8.94 9.57 -7.05
N LYS A 312 -10.04 10.25 -7.41
CA LYS A 312 -11.20 10.44 -6.51
C LYS A 312 -11.84 9.10 -6.16
N LEU A 313 -12.16 8.27 -7.16
CA LEU A 313 -12.92 7.02 -7.00
C LEU A 313 -12.33 6.00 -6.01
N ALA A 314 -11.01 5.85 -5.94
CA ALA A 314 -10.42 4.92 -4.98
C ALA A 314 -10.34 5.48 -3.54
N THR A 315 -10.74 6.73 -3.28
CA THR A 315 -10.57 7.37 -1.96
C THR A 315 -11.32 6.63 -0.86
N PRO A 316 -12.63 6.31 -1.02
CA PRO A 316 -13.34 5.48 -0.06
C PRO A 316 -12.82 4.04 0.03
N ALA A 317 -12.19 3.52 -1.04
CA ALA A 317 -11.68 2.15 -1.07
C ALA A 317 -10.38 2.01 -0.26
N ARG A 318 -9.38 2.88 -0.45
CA ARG A 318 -8.13 2.78 0.32
C ARG A 318 -8.31 3.17 1.78
N ILE A 319 -9.16 4.15 2.10
CA ILE A 319 -9.47 4.48 3.50
C ILE A 319 -9.99 3.22 4.22
N ARG A 320 -10.87 2.44 3.58
CA ARG A 320 -11.38 1.17 4.11
C ARG A 320 -10.32 0.05 4.14
N ALA A 321 -9.42 -0.03 3.15
CA ALA A 321 -8.31 -1.00 3.14
C ALA A 321 -7.22 -0.71 4.19
N THR A 322 -6.88 0.56 4.43
CA THR A 322 -5.98 1.01 5.50
C THR A 322 -6.63 0.78 6.87
N SER A 323 -7.91 1.16 7.03
CA SER A 323 -8.71 0.82 8.23
C SER A 323 -8.65 -0.67 8.55
N SER A 324 -8.87 -1.54 7.55
CA SER A 324 -8.84 -3.00 7.74
C SER A 324 -7.47 -3.52 8.20
N ARG A 325 -6.38 -2.98 7.64
CA ARG A 325 -5.00 -3.35 8.05
C ARG A 325 -4.69 -2.87 9.49
N VAL A 326 -5.06 -1.64 9.84
CA VAL A 326 -4.90 -1.09 11.20
C VAL A 326 -5.70 -1.92 12.22
N MET A 327 -6.94 -2.30 11.89
CA MET A 327 -7.77 -3.19 12.72
C MET A 327 -7.17 -4.60 12.85
N ASN A 328 -6.47 -5.11 11.83
CA ASN A 328 -5.79 -6.40 11.91
C ASN A 328 -4.55 -6.33 12.83
N SER A 329 -3.72 -5.30 12.69
CA SER A 329 -2.59 -5.07 13.61
C SER A 329 -3.06 -4.96 15.06
N LEU A 330 -4.12 -4.19 15.32
CA LEU A 330 -4.71 -4.08 16.67
C LEU A 330 -5.20 -5.43 17.22
N LYS A 331 -5.80 -6.29 16.39
CA LYS A 331 -6.19 -7.66 16.79
C LYS A 331 -4.99 -8.55 17.09
N GLN A 332 -3.91 -8.47 16.29
CA GLN A 332 -2.69 -9.22 16.53
C GLN A 332 -1.99 -8.78 17.82
N LEU A 333 -1.90 -7.46 18.06
CA LEU A 333 -1.39 -6.92 19.33
C LEU A 333 -2.27 -7.35 20.51
N ALA A 334 -3.60 -7.30 20.38
CA ALA A 334 -4.49 -7.75 21.44
C ALA A 334 -4.40 -9.25 21.73
N LEU A 335 -4.21 -10.10 20.71
CA LEU A 335 -3.95 -11.52 20.89
C LEU A 335 -2.63 -11.76 21.63
N ALA A 336 -1.57 -11.03 21.29
CA ALA A 336 -0.30 -11.10 22.01
C ALA A 336 -0.41 -10.62 23.47
N MET A 337 -1.22 -9.58 23.74
CA MET A 337 -1.56 -9.13 25.10
C MET A 337 -2.29 -10.20 25.91
N HIS A 338 -3.23 -10.93 25.30
CA HIS A 338 -3.94 -12.05 25.94
C HIS A 338 -3.04 -13.28 26.17
N ASN A 339 -2.14 -13.58 25.24
CA ASN A 339 -1.16 -14.67 25.41
C ASN A 339 -0.12 -14.34 26.51
N PHE A 340 0.28 -13.06 26.62
CA PHE A 340 1.05 -12.56 27.75
C PHE A 340 0.27 -12.73 29.06
N HIS A 341 -1.02 -12.34 29.09
CA HIS A 341 -1.91 -12.51 30.25
C HIS A 341 -2.04 -13.97 30.68
N ALA A 342 -2.27 -14.90 29.75
CA ALA A 342 -2.36 -16.33 30.03
C ALA A 342 -1.07 -16.90 30.67
N SER A 343 0.08 -16.27 30.41
CA SER A 343 1.38 -16.68 30.94
C SER A 343 1.77 -15.99 32.26
N HIS A 344 1.26 -14.78 32.52
CA HIS A 344 1.66 -13.93 33.65
C HIS A 344 0.53 -13.60 34.65
N ASN A 345 -0.71 -13.99 34.36
CA ASN A 345 -1.95 -13.63 35.06
C ASN A 345 -2.33 -12.13 35.05
N SER A 346 -1.54 -11.28 34.39
CA SER A 346 -1.86 -9.88 34.12
C SER A 346 -1.50 -9.51 32.68
N PHE A 347 -2.13 -8.47 32.14
CA PHE A 347 -1.59 -7.77 30.97
C PHE A 347 -0.18 -7.24 31.30
N PRO A 348 0.68 -6.96 30.29
CA PRO A 348 2.01 -6.45 30.56
C PRO A 348 1.95 -5.09 31.26
N PRO A 349 2.91 -4.75 32.14
CA PRO A 349 3.06 -3.39 32.61
C PRO A 349 3.42 -2.47 31.44
N GLN A 350 3.06 -1.19 31.51
CA GLN A 350 3.36 -0.19 30.47
C GLN A 350 4.86 -0.15 30.11
N SER A 351 5.71 -0.40 31.11
CA SER A 351 7.14 -0.54 30.91
C SER A 351 7.78 -1.47 31.93
N LEU A 352 8.79 -2.21 31.47
CA LEU A 352 9.75 -2.87 32.35
C LEU A 352 10.56 -1.79 33.07
N SER A 353 10.83 -1.96 34.36
CA SER A 353 11.53 -0.98 35.19
C SER A 353 12.58 -1.65 36.08
N ASP A 354 13.61 -0.91 36.47
CA ASP A 354 14.63 -1.36 37.42
C ASP A 354 14.15 -1.31 38.90
N GLU A 355 15.01 -1.75 39.83
CA GLU A 355 14.74 -1.71 41.28
C GLU A 355 14.51 -0.30 41.84
N ASN A 356 14.93 0.75 41.11
CA ASN A 356 14.75 2.16 41.47
C ASN A 356 13.46 2.76 40.85
N GLY A 357 12.75 2.01 40.01
CA GLY A 357 11.57 2.49 39.27
C GLY A 357 11.90 3.29 38.00
N ASN A 358 13.13 3.23 37.50
CA ASN A 358 13.51 3.78 36.19
C ASN A 358 12.91 2.90 35.08
N ARG A 359 12.15 3.51 34.17
CA ARG A 359 11.57 2.79 33.02
C ARG A 359 12.66 2.43 32.02
N LEU A 360 12.79 1.14 31.70
CA LEU A 360 13.81 0.61 30.79
C LEU A 360 13.27 0.43 29.37
N LEU A 361 12.24 -0.41 29.21
CA LEU A 361 11.72 -0.88 27.92
C LEU A 361 10.19 -0.85 27.89
N SER A 362 9.60 -0.61 26.72
CA SER A 362 8.15 -0.63 26.50
C SER A 362 7.51 -2.01 26.70
N TRP A 363 6.22 -2.03 27.05
CA TRP A 363 5.33 -3.19 26.90
C TRP A 363 5.47 -3.87 25.51
N ARG A 364 5.75 -3.10 24.46
CA ARG A 364 5.93 -3.59 23.08
C ARG A 364 7.08 -4.59 22.94
N VAL A 365 8.12 -4.47 23.77
CA VAL A 365 9.23 -5.45 23.84
C VAL A 365 8.79 -6.70 24.62
N LEU A 366 7.99 -6.55 25.68
CA LEU A 366 7.51 -7.66 26.50
C LEU A 366 6.55 -8.61 25.75
N VAL A 367 5.86 -8.13 24.72
CA VAL A 367 4.94 -8.95 23.91
C VAL A 367 5.59 -9.66 22.71
N LEU A 368 6.86 -9.40 22.40
CA LEU A 368 7.56 -10.01 21.24
C LEU A 368 7.50 -11.55 21.18
N PRO A 369 7.67 -12.30 22.29
CA PRO A 369 7.54 -13.78 22.26
C PRO A 369 6.15 -14.29 21.87
N TYR A 370 5.13 -13.43 21.89
CA TYR A 370 3.74 -13.73 21.54
C TYR A 370 3.32 -13.14 20.17
N LEU A 371 4.30 -12.61 19.43
CA LEU A 371 4.21 -12.08 18.07
C LEU A 371 5.13 -12.85 17.10
N ASP A 372 5.56 -14.06 17.48
CA ASP A 372 6.57 -14.89 16.82
C ASP A 372 7.99 -14.26 16.73
N GLU A 373 8.23 -13.16 17.44
CA GLU A 373 9.48 -12.37 17.43
C GLU A 373 10.43 -12.74 18.59
N LEU A 374 10.47 -14.02 18.99
CA LEU A 374 11.31 -14.50 20.10
C LEU A 374 12.81 -14.25 19.85
N GLU A 375 13.28 -14.48 18.63
CA GLU A 375 14.68 -14.18 18.27
C GLU A 375 15.03 -12.69 18.39
N LEU A 376 14.05 -11.78 18.27
CA LEU A 376 14.26 -10.36 18.46
C LEU A 376 14.25 -10.02 19.96
N TYR A 377 13.35 -10.65 20.73
CA TYR A 377 13.29 -10.52 22.19
C TYR A 377 14.62 -10.90 22.87
N GLU A 378 15.20 -12.04 22.53
CA GLU A 378 16.47 -12.52 23.10
C GLU A 378 17.68 -11.61 22.79
N LYS A 379 17.56 -10.72 21.79
CA LYS A 379 18.60 -9.72 21.48
C LYS A 379 18.56 -8.52 22.42
N PHE A 380 17.46 -8.25 23.13
CA PHE A 380 17.36 -7.12 24.08
C PHE A 380 18.04 -7.41 25.42
N ARG A 381 18.75 -6.39 25.95
CA ARG A 381 19.18 -6.37 27.34
C ARG A 381 18.08 -5.79 28.20
N LEU A 382 17.31 -6.67 28.84
CA LEU A 382 16.14 -6.31 29.63
C LEU A 382 16.46 -5.46 30.88
N ASN A 383 17.71 -5.46 31.32
CA ASN A 383 18.24 -4.65 32.42
C ASN A 383 18.89 -3.32 31.97
N GLU A 384 18.85 -2.99 30.67
CA GLU A 384 19.35 -1.72 30.12
C GLU A 384 18.18 -0.93 29.50
N PRO A 385 18.24 0.42 29.48
CA PRO A 385 17.19 1.23 28.86
C PRO A 385 17.17 1.07 27.33
N TRP A 386 16.04 1.42 26.73
CA TRP A 386 15.76 1.39 25.29
C TRP A 386 16.78 2.13 24.41
N ASP A 387 17.42 3.17 24.93
CA ASP A 387 18.40 4.05 24.26
C ASP A 387 19.86 3.73 24.60
N SER A 388 20.11 2.66 25.36
CA SER A 388 21.46 2.13 25.61
C SER A 388 22.23 1.81 24.32
N GLU A 389 23.57 1.84 24.40
CA GLU A 389 24.46 1.49 23.28
C GLU A 389 24.23 0.08 22.71
N HIS A 390 23.54 -0.79 23.44
CA HIS A 390 23.07 -2.08 22.96
C HIS A 390 21.65 -1.97 22.38
N ASN A 391 20.63 -1.65 23.19
CA ASN A 391 19.22 -1.75 22.79
C ASN A 391 18.84 -0.79 21.64
N LYS A 392 19.47 0.39 21.54
CA LYS A 392 19.14 1.36 20.48
C LYS A 392 19.39 0.85 19.06
N LYS A 393 20.27 -0.16 18.90
CA LYS A 393 20.57 -0.82 17.63
C LYS A 393 19.43 -1.74 17.14
N LEU A 394 18.48 -2.07 18.02
CA LEU A 394 17.33 -2.92 17.71
C LEU A 394 16.10 -2.11 17.29
N ILE A 395 16.13 -0.77 17.43
CA ILE A 395 15.03 0.13 17.02
C ILE A 395 14.64 -0.06 15.54
N PRO A 396 15.56 -0.16 14.56
CA PRO A 396 15.19 -0.36 13.15
C PRO A 396 14.61 -1.75 12.85
N LEU A 397 14.78 -2.72 13.76
CA LEU A 397 14.22 -4.08 13.63
C LEU A 397 12.75 -4.14 14.07
N MET A 398 11.99 -3.06 13.86
CA MET A 398 10.59 -2.96 14.31
C MET A 398 9.72 -4.02 13.60
N PRO A 399 9.05 -4.93 14.35
CA PRO A 399 8.13 -5.93 13.80
C PRO A 399 7.03 -5.31 12.93
N ALA A 400 6.61 -6.03 11.90
CA ALA A 400 5.63 -5.54 10.92
C ALA A 400 4.30 -5.10 11.56
N VAL A 401 3.87 -5.76 12.63
CA VAL A 401 2.62 -5.43 13.37
C VAL A 401 2.63 -4.05 14.03
N PHE A 402 3.82 -3.54 14.41
CA PHE A 402 3.96 -2.19 15.00
C PHE A 402 4.12 -1.10 13.93
N ARG A 403 4.42 -1.46 12.68
CA ARG A 403 4.54 -0.49 11.58
C ARG A 403 3.17 0.12 11.26
N ASN A 404 3.18 1.39 10.93
CA ASN A 404 2.01 2.04 10.34
C ASN A 404 1.81 1.48 8.91
N ASP A 405 0.72 1.89 8.24
CA ASP A 405 0.45 1.52 6.85
C ASP A 405 1.73 1.68 5.98
N PRO A 406 2.23 0.62 5.30
CA PRO A 406 3.46 0.69 4.52
C PRO A 406 3.44 1.69 3.35
N ALA A 407 2.30 2.31 3.05
CA ALA A 407 2.24 3.50 2.18
C ALA A 407 2.69 4.81 2.86
N VAL A 408 3.07 4.78 4.15
CA VAL A 408 3.48 5.95 4.96
C VAL A 408 4.98 5.86 5.26
N SER A 409 5.78 6.39 4.33
CA SER A 409 7.20 6.76 4.45
C SER A 409 8.11 5.81 5.24
N ASP A 410 9.03 5.16 4.53
CA ASP A 410 10.13 4.37 5.10
C ASP A 410 10.90 5.17 6.18
N GLU A 411 11.02 6.49 6.03
CA GLU A 411 11.67 7.41 6.98
C GLU A 411 11.05 7.38 8.40
N GLN A 412 9.80 6.94 8.59
CA GLN A 412 9.22 6.68 9.93
C GLN A 412 9.51 5.26 10.43
N SER A 413 9.56 4.28 9.52
CA SER A 413 9.87 2.88 9.86
C SER A 413 11.36 2.68 10.20
N GLU A 414 12.26 3.33 9.46
CA GLU A 414 13.71 3.42 9.74
C GLU A 414 14.00 3.99 11.14
N LYS A 415 13.18 4.95 11.59
CA LYS A 415 13.26 5.56 12.93
C LYS A 415 12.55 4.74 14.01
N GLY A 416 11.95 3.60 13.65
CA GLY A 416 11.21 2.72 14.57
C GLY A 416 9.98 3.37 15.22
N LEU A 417 9.29 4.28 14.50
CA LEU A 417 8.14 5.00 15.03
C LEU A 417 6.81 4.26 14.81
N THR A 418 6.06 4.04 15.88
CA THR A 418 4.73 3.42 15.87
C THR A 418 3.65 4.39 16.37
N ARG A 419 2.44 4.27 15.80
CA ARG A 419 1.24 4.99 16.27
C ARG A 419 0.34 4.13 17.17
N PHE A 420 0.66 2.85 17.37
CA PHE A 420 -0.08 1.96 18.27
C PHE A 420 0.37 2.19 19.71
N VAL A 421 -0.45 2.89 20.48
CA VAL A 421 -0.13 3.42 21.81
C VAL A 421 -1.18 3.02 22.84
N ALA A 422 -0.75 2.79 24.07
CA ALA A 422 -1.68 2.76 25.19
C ALA A 422 -2.15 4.19 25.50
N PRO A 423 -3.45 4.43 25.74
CA PRO A 423 -3.91 5.68 26.31
C PRO A 423 -3.64 5.68 27.83
N LEU A 424 -3.10 6.78 28.35
CA LEU A 424 -2.70 6.94 29.75
C LEU A 424 -3.54 8.02 30.44
N THR A 425 -4.54 7.60 31.20
CA THR A 425 -5.16 8.34 32.33
C THR A 425 -4.74 7.69 33.65
N GLN A 426 -5.02 8.30 34.81
CA GLN A 426 -4.72 7.68 36.12
C GLN A 426 -5.33 6.27 36.24
N ASP A 427 -6.58 6.12 35.80
CA ASP A 427 -7.40 4.93 35.99
C ASP A 427 -7.46 4.04 34.72
N SER A 428 -6.52 4.25 33.79
CA SER A 428 -6.38 3.46 32.54
C SER A 428 -5.56 2.20 32.71
N LEU A 429 -5.76 1.22 31.82
CA LEU A 429 -5.11 -0.09 31.85
C LEU A 429 -3.58 -0.04 31.99
N PHE A 430 -2.94 0.99 31.41
CA PHE A 430 -1.48 1.19 31.41
C PHE A 430 -1.01 2.42 32.18
N GLY A 431 -1.90 3.24 32.76
CA GLY A 431 -1.53 4.46 33.49
C GLY A 431 -0.83 4.22 34.83
N HIS A 432 -1.05 3.04 35.41
CA HIS A 432 -0.57 2.65 36.73
C HIS A 432 0.95 2.39 36.74
N ARG A 433 1.62 2.71 37.86
CA ARG A 433 2.99 2.25 38.14
C ARG A 433 2.95 0.92 38.89
N GLY A 434 3.71 -0.08 38.44
CA GLY A 434 3.82 -1.38 39.09
C GLY A 434 3.55 -2.54 38.11
N PRO A 435 3.05 -3.70 38.59
CA PRO A 435 2.61 -4.78 37.71
C PRO A 435 1.42 -4.35 36.86
N GLY A 436 1.22 -5.00 35.72
CA GLY A 436 0.05 -4.77 34.87
C GLY A 436 -1.25 -5.30 35.49
N VAL A 437 -2.38 -4.94 34.87
CA VAL A 437 -3.72 -5.24 35.39
C VAL A 437 -4.16 -6.66 35.01
N ALA A 438 -4.70 -7.41 35.96
CA ALA A 438 -5.36 -8.68 35.71
C ALA A 438 -6.81 -8.48 35.25
N ILE A 439 -7.30 -9.29 34.30
CA ILE A 439 -8.69 -9.27 33.81
C ILE A 439 -9.72 -9.31 34.96
N GLY A 440 -9.46 -10.08 36.02
CA GLY A 440 -10.33 -10.16 37.20
C GLY A 440 -10.50 -8.85 37.99
N ASN A 441 -9.68 -7.84 37.72
CA ASN A 441 -9.80 -6.50 38.33
C ASN A 441 -10.61 -5.52 37.47
N MET A 442 -11.04 -5.92 36.27
CA MET A 442 -11.78 -5.06 35.32
C MET A 442 -13.27 -5.04 35.67
N ILE A 443 -13.64 -4.21 36.64
CA ILE A 443 -15.02 -4.10 37.15
C ILE A 443 -15.97 -3.59 36.05
N ASP A 444 -15.47 -2.80 35.11
CA ASP A 444 -16.28 -2.17 34.05
C ASP A 444 -16.50 -3.12 32.85
N GLY A 445 -15.79 -4.25 32.82
CA GLY A 445 -15.87 -5.27 31.78
C GLY A 445 -14.85 -5.08 30.66
N THR A 446 -14.21 -6.17 30.23
CA THR A 446 -13.14 -6.18 29.20
C THR A 446 -13.55 -5.54 27.87
N SER A 447 -14.83 -5.65 27.49
CA SER A 447 -15.39 -5.06 26.26
C SER A 447 -15.61 -3.55 26.32
N ASN A 448 -15.54 -2.95 27.51
CA ASN A 448 -15.72 -1.52 27.76
C ASN A 448 -14.38 -0.80 28.03
N THR A 449 -13.32 -1.51 28.39
CA THR A 449 -11.99 -0.92 28.66
C THR A 449 -11.12 -0.87 27.41
N LEU A 450 -10.72 0.33 27.00
CA LEU A 450 -9.73 0.56 25.94
C LEU A 450 -8.34 0.06 26.36
N MET A 451 -7.71 -0.74 25.49
CA MET A 451 -6.38 -1.30 25.69
C MET A 451 -5.32 -0.57 24.86
N LEU A 452 -5.57 -0.36 23.55
CA LEU A 452 -4.68 0.39 22.65
C LEU A 452 -5.50 1.28 21.71
N VAL A 453 -4.89 2.39 21.28
CA VAL A 453 -5.41 3.30 20.25
C VAL A 453 -4.36 3.55 19.16
N GLN A 454 -4.81 3.91 17.96
CA GLN A 454 -3.95 4.52 16.94
C GLN A 454 -4.01 6.05 17.07
N THR A 455 -2.91 6.67 17.50
CA THR A 455 -2.78 8.14 17.60
C THR A 455 -2.40 8.78 16.25
N THR A 456 -2.14 10.10 16.19
CA THR A 456 -1.68 10.82 14.97
C THR A 456 -0.25 10.45 14.57
N SER A 457 0.21 10.86 13.37
CA SER A 457 1.61 10.64 12.96
C SER A 457 2.60 11.54 13.70
N GLU A 458 2.12 12.68 14.19
CA GLU A 458 2.84 13.68 14.98
C GLU A 458 3.06 13.22 16.44
N GLN A 459 2.24 12.28 16.92
CA GLN A 459 2.31 11.68 18.27
C GLN A 459 2.93 10.27 18.26
N ALA A 460 3.53 9.84 17.14
CA ALA A 460 4.16 8.53 17.02
C ALA A 460 5.42 8.40 17.92
N VAL A 461 5.54 7.27 18.62
CA VAL A 461 6.62 7.00 19.59
C VAL A 461 7.59 5.94 19.07
N ILE A 462 8.84 5.97 19.54
CA ILE A 462 9.81 4.89 19.25
C ILE A 462 9.32 3.60 19.94
N TRP A 463 9.16 2.51 19.21
CA TRP A 463 8.46 1.31 19.72
C TRP A 463 9.14 0.66 20.93
N THR A 464 10.46 0.74 21.07
CA THR A 464 11.19 0.21 22.24
C THR A 464 11.08 1.12 23.47
N LYS A 465 10.79 2.41 23.27
CA LYS A 465 10.78 3.44 24.31
C LYS A 465 9.56 3.26 25.23
N PRO A 466 9.72 3.35 26.57
CA PRO A 466 8.63 3.22 27.53
C PRO A 466 7.72 4.47 27.61
N GLU A 467 7.28 4.95 26.44
CA GLU A 467 6.42 6.10 26.21
C GLU A 467 5.16 5.67 25.45
N ASP A 468 4.05 6.30 25.81
CA ASP A 468 2.68 6.02 25.38
C ASP A 468 1.87 7.33 25.55
N LEU A 469 0.60 7.35 25.12
CA LEU A 469 -0.15 8.59 24.94
C LEU A 469 -0.82 9.07 26.24
N THR A 470 -0.30 10.14 26.85
CA THR A 470 -0.99 10.87 27.93
C THR A 470 -2.30 11.48 27.41
N ILE A 471 -3.39 11.25 28.13
CA ILE A 471 -4.72 11.79 27.80
C ILE A 471 -5.10 12.90 28.79
N ASP A 472 -5.56 14.05 28.28
CA ASP A 472 -6.26 15.05 29.08
C ASP A 472 -7.73 14.62 29.27
N PRO A 473 -8.23 14.36 30.49
CA PRO A 473 -9.60 13.92 30.72
C PRO A 473 -10.66 15.01 30.45
N THR A 474 -10.25 16.26 30.21
CA THR A 474 -11.17 17.36 29.83
C THR A 474 -11.44 17.40 28.32
N ASP A 475 -10.45 17.04 27.49
CA ASP A 475 -10.62 16.73 26.07
C ASP A 475 -9.82 15.48 25.67
N PRO A 476 -10.37 14.28 25.97
CA PRO A 476 -9.69 13.03 25.68
C PRO A 476 -9.66 12.72 24.17
N LEU A 477 -10.53 13.36 23.37
CA LEU A 477 -10.59 13.14 21.93
C LEU A 477 -9.49 13.92 21.20
N ALA A 478 -9.30 15.20 21.53
CA ALA A 478 -8.18 16.01 21.03
C ALA A 478 -6.81 15.48 21.49
N SER A 479 -6.78 14.68 22.55
CA SER A 479 -5.57 13.95 22.97
C SER A 479 -5.21 12.81 21.99
N ILE A 480 -6.19 12.15 21.35
CA ILE A 480 -5.96 10.98 20.48
C ILE A 480 -5.84 11.37 19.00
N ILE A 481 -6.63 12.36 18.54
CA ILE A 481 -6.71 12.80 17.13
C ILE A 481 -6.68 14.31 16.96
N SER A 482 -6.21 14.78 15.80
CA SER A 482 -6.31 16.19 15.41
C SER A 482 -7.73 16.55 14.97
N GLU A 483 -7.97 17.80 14.55
CA GLU A 483 -9.26 18.22 13.95
C GLU A 483 -9.57 17.56 12.60
N LYS A 484 -8.59 16.91 11.95
CA LYS A 484 -8.72 16.38 10.59
C LYS A 484 -9.28 14.96 10.52
N GLU A 485 -9.11 14.16 11.56
CA GLU A 485 -9.61 12.79 11.59
C GLU A 485 -11.10 12.71 11.97
N SER A 486 -11.81 11.82 11.27
CA SER A 486 -13.22 11.50 11.52
C SER A 486 -13.43 10.49 12.66
N GLY A 487 -12.36 10.02 13.31
CA GLY A 487 -12.36 8.98 14.33
C GLY A 487 -10.98 8.35 14.51
N PHE A 488 -10.85 7.38 15.40
CA PHE A 488 -9.61 6.63 15.66
C PHE A 488 -9.85 5.13 15.79
N HIS A 489 -8.89 4.33 15.35
CA HIS A 489 -8.91 2.88 15.54
C HIS A 489 -8.41 2.51 16.94
N CYS A 490 -9.03 1.51 17.56
CA CYS A 490 -8.68 1.03 18.89
C CYS A 490 -8.90 -0.48 19.03
N CYS A 491 -8.36 -1.06 20.10
CA CYS A 491 -8.82 -2.35 20.62
C CYS A 491 -9.13 -2.28 22.12
N PHE A 492 -10.08 -3.10 22.53
CA PHE A 492 -10.54 -3.25 23.90
C PHE A 492 -9.84 -4.44 24.59
N ALA A 493 -9.92 -4.50 25.92
CA ALA A 493 -9.33 -5.58 26.71
C ALA A 493 -10.02 -6.96 26.50
N ASP A 494 -11.08 -7.05 25.68
CA ASP A 494 -11.67 -8.30 25.20
C ASP A 494 -11.07 -8.81 23.88
N GLY A 495 -10.14 -8.05 23.27
CA GLY A 495 -9.54 -8.38 21.98
C GLY A 495 -10.32 -7.90 20.75
N SER A 496 -11.51 -7.29 20.93
CA SER A 496 -12.24 -6.65 19.83
C SER A 496 -11.52 -5.37 19.39
N ALA A 497 -11.51 -5.11 18.08
CA ALA A 497 -10.93 -3.91 17.49
C ALA A 497 -11.97 -3.17 16.66
N ARG A 498 -12.09 -1.85 16.85
CA ARG A 498 -13.16 -1.00 16.31
C ARG A 498 -12.60 0.33 15.81
N LEU A 499 -13.42 1.08 15.07
CA LEU A 499 -13.21 2.50 14.77
C LEU A 499 -14.19 3.30 15.62
N ILE A 500 -13.70 4.12 16.54
CA ILE A 500 -14.53 5.07 17.31
C ILE A 500 -14.63 6.36 16.50
N PRO A 501 -15.82 6.87 16.16
CA PRO A 501 -15.98 8.10 15.40
C PRO A 501 -15.76 9.35 16.26
N ARG A 502 -15.46 10.48 15.60
CA ARG A 502 -15.31 11.80 16.23
C ARG A 502 -16.56 12.26 17.01
N THR A 503 -17.72 11.66 16.74
CA THR A 503 -19.00 11.95 17.40
C THR A 503 -19.14 11.34 18.80
N ILE A 504 -18.18 10.52 19.27
CA ILE A 504 -18.20 9.99 20.64
C ILE A 504 -18.22 11.13 21.67
N SER A 505 -19.03 10.99 22.72
CA SER A 505 -19.08 11.99 23.79
C SER A 505 -17.87 11.89 24.72
N THR A 506 -17.41 13.02 25.26
CA THR A 506 -16.35 13.07 26.30
C THR A 506 -16.65 12.17 27.50
N LYS A 507 -17.93 12.07 27.91
CA LYS A 507 -18.37 11.15 28.97
C LYS A 507 -18.10 9.69 28.57
N THR A 508 -18.55 9.29 27.39
CA THR A 508 -18.39 7.93 26.88
C THR A 508 -16.92 7.58 26.75
N LEU A 509 -16.11 8.45 26.14
CA LEU A 509 -14.68 8.21 25.94
C LEU A 509 -13.91 8.13 27.28
N ASN A 510 -14.22 8.96 28.28
CA ASN A 510 -13.61 8.84 29.60
C ASN A 510 -13.99 7.52 30.31
N ALA A 511 -15.26 7.09 30.24
CA ALA A 511 -15.68 5.80 30.77
C ALA A 511 -14.94 4.63 30.07
N LEU A 512 -14.78 4.68 28.75
CA LEU A 512 -14.02 3.70 27.98
C LEU A 512 -12.52 3.69 28.30
N LEU A 513 -11.98 4.79 28.86
CA LEU A 513 -10.58 4.89 29.30
C LEU A 513 -10.35 4.34 30.71
N SER A 514 -11.40 3.93 31.43
CA SER A 514 -11.33 3.31 32.74
C SER A 514 -11.41 1.78 32.67
N PHE A 515 -10.91 1.11 33.72
CA PHE A 515 -11.14 -0.34 33.93
C PHE A 515 -11.98 -0.66 35.18
N ALA A 516 -12.25 0.34 36.04
CA ALA A 516 -12.92 0.13 37.33
C ALA A 516 -13.70 1.35 37.86
N GLY A 517 -14.05 2.32 37.02
CA GLY A 517 -14.80 3.53 37.37
C GLY A 517 -16.29 3.29 37.68
N ARG A 518 -16.83 2.15 37.24
CA ARG A 518 -18.25 1.74 37.33
C ARG A 518 -19.19 2.66 36.55
N GLU A 519 -18.70 3.21 35.46
CA GLU A 519 -19.41 4.17 34.63
C GLU A 519 -20.28 3.44 33.59
N VAL A 520 -21.50 3.94 33.36
CA VAL A 520 -22.38 3.37 32.33
C VAL A 520 -21.96 3.88 30.95
N VAL A 521 -21.46 2.94 30.16
CA VAL A 521 -21.20 3.05 28.73
C VAL A 521 -22.50 2.71 27.99
N ASP A 522 -23.01 3.67 27.23
CA ASP A 522 -24.15 3.45 26.33
C ASP A 522 -23.64 2.68 25.08
N GLU A 523 -24.36 1.64 24.60
CA GLU A 523 -23.83 0.71 23.58
C GLU A 523 -23.70 1.29 22.15
N GLU A 524 -24.24 2.48 21.89
CA GLU A 524 -24.21 3.13 20.57
C GLU A 524 -23.19 4.30 20.54
N PHE A 525 -22.00 4.04 19.98
CA PHE A 525 -20.99 5.06 19.63
C PHE A 525 -20.17 4.68 18.40
#